data_AF-A0A9P7A9P6-F1
#
_entry.id   AF-A0A9P7A9P6-F1
#
_cell.length_a   1.000
_cell.length_b   1.000
_cell.length_c   1.000
_cell.angle_alpha   90.00
_cell.angle_beta   90.00
_cell.angle_gamma   90.00
#
_symmetry.space_group_name_H-M   'P 1'
#
loop_
_entity.id
_entity.type
_entity.pdbx_description
1 polymer ?
#
loop_
_entity_poly.entity_id
_entity_poly.type
_entity_poly.pdbx_seq_one_letter_code
_entity_poly.pdbx_strand_id
1 'polypeptide(L)'
;MIEWNVHDPSGQEAAAGMWDSHIRLYSQCPPGSVNSACQAAFLGIHLTSGSSAYLEGAWVWTADHDLDTSGSSEISIFTGRGILSESHGPVWLIGICALVNAQNRCIGLAQTETSYYQPSPAAPAPYSTASTYNDPTFSSSISIGRPGECTFSLRTTSSYLNYSQDGLTTNACQAQIFNVDSVSNVIGYSASTIGTIWVGRSSNNADGFQETFTAWSE
;
A
#
# COMPACT_ATOMS: atom_id res chain seq x y z
N MET A 1 -1.96 12.56 6.97
CA MET A 1 -3.36 12.97 7.17
C MET A 1 -3.75 12.66 8.59
N ILE A 2 -3.61 11.41 9.00
CA ILE A 2 -3.87 10.96 10.37
C ILE A 2 -2.56 10.52 10.99
N GLU A 3 -2.20 11.10 12.12
CA GLU A 3 -1.22 10.54 13.04
C GLU A 3 -1.98 9.91 14.20
N TRP A 4 -1.83 8.61 14.36
CA TRP A 4 -2.57 7.78 15.30
C TRP A 4 -1.66 7.37 16.45
N ASN A 5 -1.93 7.94 17.62
CA ASN A 5 -1.08 7.84 18.80
C ASN A 5 -1.72 7.06 19.96
N VAL A 6 -3.04 6.86 19.92
CA VAL A 6 -3.79 6.27 21.03
C VAL A 6 -3.53 4.76 21.13
N HIS A 7 -3.58 4.25 22.36
CA HIS A 7 -3.51 2.81 22.65
C HIS A 7 -4.75 2.40 23.44
N ASP A 8 -5.16 1.16 23.23
CA ASP A 8 -6.24 0.47 23.94
C ASP A 8 -6.02 0.54 25.47
N PRO A 9 -7.07 0.83 26.26
CA PRO A 9 -7.03 0.72 27.70
C PRO A 9 -6.79 -0.73 28.15
N SER A 10 -6.21 -0.88 29.34
CA SER A 10 -5.99 -2.21 29.94
C SER A 10 -7.29 -3.02 30.00
N GLY A 11 -7.27 -4.23 29.45
CA GLY A 11 -8.40 -5.16 29.45
C GLY A 11 -9.51 -4.87 28.43
N GLN A 12 -9.29 -3.94 27.49
CA GLN A 12 -10.23 -3.64 26.41
C GLN A 12 -9.52 -3.73 25.06
N GLU A 13 -9.72 -4.81 24.34
CA GLU A 13 -9.17 -4.99 22.99
C GLU A 13 -10.00 -4.22 21.96
N ALA A 14 -9.34 -3.64 20.96
CA ALA A 14 -9.97 -2.93 19.85
C ALA A 14 -10.85 -1.73 20.29
N ALA A 15 -10.52 -1.13 21.43
CA ALA A 15 -11.21 0.06 21.93
C ALA A 15 -10.88 1.31 21.11
N ALA A 16 -9.67 1.39 20.56
CA ALA A 16 -9.23 2.42 19.64
C ALA A 16 -9.38 1.92 18.19
N GLY A 17 -10.38 2.42 17.46
CA GLY A 17 -10.62 1.98 16.09
C GLY A 17 -11.38 2.95 15.20
N MET A 18 -11.46 2.61 13.91
CA MET A 18 -12.27 3.28 12.90
C MET A 18 -13.02 2.25 12.05
N TRP A 19 -14.29 2.56 11.73
CA TRP A 19 -15.19 1.74 10.92
C TRP A 19 -15.78 2.61 9.82
N ASP A 20 -15.85 2.07 8.59
CA ASP A 20 -16.43 2.77 7.41
C ASP A 20 -15.93 4.21 7.28
N SER A 21 -14.64 4.40 7.54
CA SER A 21 -14.00 5.70 7.60
C SER A 21 -12.88 5.74 6.57
N HIS A 22 -12.88 6.76 5.71
CA HIS A 22 -12.05 6.78 4.51
C HIS A 22 -11.25 8.08 4.40
N ILE A 23 -10.05 7.97 3.84
CA ILE A 23 -9.21 9.10 3.46
C ILE A 23 -9.20 9.17 1.93
N ARG A 24 -9.89 10.17 1.40
CA ARG A 24 -9.92 10.46 -0.04
C ARG A 24 -9.04 11.66 -0.33
N LEU A 25 -7.96 11.44 -1.07
CA LEU A 25 -7.00 12.47 -1.48
C LEU A 25 -7.27 12.87 -2.93
N TYR A 26 -7.69 14.11 -3.13
CA TYR A 26 -8.11 14.63 -4.44
C TYR A 26 -7.46 15.97 -4.76
N SER A 27 -7.16 16.17 -6.04
CA SER A 27 -6.70 17.41 -6.66
C SER A 27 -7.02 17.37 -8.15
N GLN A 28 -7.41 18.50 -8.74
CA GLN A 28 -7.69 18.58 -10.18
C GLN A 28 -6.39 18.62 -10.98
N CYS A 29 -5.87 17.44 -11.32
CA CYS A 29 -4.62 17.30 -12.05
C CYS A 29 -4.78 16.36 -13.23
N PRO A 30 -4.87 16.86 -14.49
CA PRO A 30 -4.98 16.02 -15.67
C PRO A 30 -3.87 14.94 -15.75
N PRO A 31 -4.08 13.83 -16.46
CA PRO A 31 -3.08 12.77 -16.64
C PRO A 31 -1.75 13.33 -17.17
N GLY A 32 -0.64 12.89 -16.58
CA GLY A 32 0.71 13.35 -16.89
C GLY A 32 1.11 14.66 -16.18
N SER A 33 0.27 15.23 -15.32
CA SER A 33 0.64 16.42 -14.53
C SER A 33 1.74 16.11 -13.53
N VAL A 34 2.80 16.94 -13.47
CA VAL A 34 3.93 16.81 -12.52
C VAL A 34 4.13 18.05 -11.65
N ASN A 35 3.12 18.92 -11.56
CA ASN A 35 3.17 20.15 -10.79
C ASN A 35 3.11 19.85 -9.27
N SER A 36 3.79 20.65 -8.45
CA SER A 36 3.70 20.61 -6.98
C SER A 36 2.27 20.80 -6.47
N ALA A 37 1.40 21.51 -7.21
CA ALA A 37 -0.02 21.62 -6.89
C ALA A 37 -0.76 20.26 -6.89
N CYS A 38 -0.20 19.24 -7.52
CA CYS A 38 -0.75 17.88 -7.57
C CYS A 38 -0.30 16.99 -6.41
N GLN A 39 0.50 17.52 -5.47
CA GLN A 39 0.88 16.81 -4.25
C GLN A 39 -0.26 16.92 -3.22
N ALA A 40 -0.93 15.81 -2.92
CA ALA A 40 -2.10 15.80 -2.04
C ALA A 40 -1.76 15.54 -0.57
N ALA A 41 -0.87 14.59 -0.28
CA ALA A 41 -0.47 14.31 1.09
C ALA A 41 0.92 13.66 1.19
N PHE A 42 1.65 14.00 2.25
CA PHE A 42 2.94 13.37 2.57
C PHE A 42 2.79 11.89 3.00
N LEU A 43 1.76 11.60 3.80
CA LEU A 43 1.45 10.28 4.36
C LEU A 43 -0.05 10.23 4.66
N GLY A 44 -0.73 9.13 4.33
CA GLY A 44 -2.14 8.90 4.67
C GLY A 44 -2.31 8.68 6.17
N ILE A 45 -2.02 7.47 6.65
CA ILE A 45 -2.11 7.08 8.06
C ILE A 45 -0.73 6.76 8.61
N HIS A 46 -0.38 7.35 9.75
CA HIS A 46 0.80 7.00 10.54
C HIS A 46 0.36 6.41 11.88
N LEU A 47 0.55 5.11 12.08
CA LEU A 47 0.36 4.45 13.36
C LEU A 47 1.70 4.47 14.12
N THR A 48 1.83 5.33 15.13
CA THR A 48 3.11 5.55 15.83
C THR A 48 3.47 4.40 16.78
N SER A 49 4.71 4.37 17.28
CA SER A 49 5.24 3.22 18.02
C SER A 49 4.44 2.78 19.24
N GLY A 50 3.80 3.72 19.93
CA GLY A 50 3.03 3.47 21.14
C GLY A 50 1.55 3.15 20.90
N SER A 51 1.08 3.12 19.65
CA SER A 51 -0.35 3.05 19.37
C SER A 51 -0.87 1.61 19.27
N SER A 52 -2.18 1.44 19.43
CA SER A 52 -2.95 0.27 18.97
C SER A 52 -4.07 0.74 18.05
N ALA A 53 -4.56 -0.12 17.16
CA ALA A 53 -5.63 0.29 16.25
C ALA A 53 -6.45 -0.88 15.70
N TYR A 54 -7.78 -0.75 15.73
CA TYR A 54 -8.71 -1.59 14.98
C TYR A 54 -9.27 -0.80 13.81
N LEU A 55 -8.80 -1.09 12.59
CA LEU A 55 -9.24 -0.38 11.40
C LEU A 55 -9.99 -1.36 10.50
N GLU A 56 -11.28 -1.11 10.27
CA GLU A 56 -12.16 -1.98 9.48
C GLU A 56 -12.85 -1.20 8.36
N GLY A 57 -12.76 -1.73 7.13
CA GLY A 57 -13.32 -1.08 5.94
C GLY A 57 -12.66 0.26 5.62
N ALA A 58 -11.49 0.54 6.18
CA ALA A 58 -10.80 1.80 5.94
C ALA A 58 -10.20 1.84 4.54
N TRP A 59 -10.45 2.94 3.82
CA TRP A 59 -9.92 3.14 2.47
C TRP A 59 -9.04 4.39 2.43
N VAL A 60 -7.75 4.21 2.16
CA VAL A 60 -6.80 5.30 1.95
C VAL A 60 -6.53 5.41 0.45
N TRP A 61 -7.26 6.30 -0.20
CA TRP A 61 -7.29 6.40 -1.66
C TRP A 61 -6.64 7.69 -2.12
N THR A 62 -5.57 7.53 -2.90
CA THR A 62 -5.05 8.61 -3.75
C THR A 62 -5.82 8.55 -5.05
N ALA A 63 -6.59 9.59 -5.35
CA ALA A 63 -7.52 9.52 -6.46
C ALA A 63 -6.79 9.31 -7.79
N ASP A 64 -7.18 8.26 -8.49
CA ASP A 64 -6.69 7.92 -9.84
C ASP A 64 -7.62 8.45 -10.94
N HIS A 65 -8.86 8.83 -10.59
CA HIS A 65 -9.82 9.49 -11.47
C HIS A 65 -10.72 10.46 -10.70
N ASP A 66 -11.35 11.36 -11.45
CA ASP A 66 -12.37 12.28 -10.95
C ASP A 66 -13.69 11.55 -10.70
N LEU A 67 -14.29 11.75 -9.52
CA LEU A 67 -15.58 11.15 -9.15
C LEU A 67 -16.76 12.08 -9.38
N ASP A 68 -16.51 13.39 -9.46
CA ASP A 68 -17.53 14.42 -9.41
C ASP A 68 -17.88 14.95 -10.81
N THR A 69 -17.00 14.75 -11.81
CA THR A 69 -17.25 15.13 -13.20
C THR A 69 -17.73 13.96 -14.08
N SER A 70 -18.53 14.27 -15.09
CA SER A 70 -19.03 13.28 -16.03
C SER A 70 -17.88 12.68 -16.86
N GLY A 71 -17.77 11.36 -16.84
CA GLY A 71 -16.79 10.62 -17.65
C GLY A 71 -15.59 10.08 -16.90
N SER A 72 -15.48 10.33 -15.58
CA SER A 72 -14.46 9.75 -14.70
C SER A 72 -13.05 9.82 -15.28
N SER A 73 -12.66 11.01 -15.72
CA SER A 73 -11.35 11.21 -16.32
C SER A 73 -10.25 10.88 -15.34
N GLU A 74 -9.25 10.14 -15.79
CA GLU A 74 -8.03 9.86 -15.05
C GLU A 74 -7.35 11.17 -14.58
N ILE A 75 -6.63 11.10 -13.47
CA ILE A 75 -5.88 12.22 -12.90
C ILE A 75 -4.50 11.77 -12.40
N SER A 76 -3.57 12.72 -12.27
CA SER A 76 -2.23 12.49 -11.71
C SER A 76 -2.09 13.21 -10.38
N ILE A 77 -2.34 12.50 -9.29
CA ILE A 77 -2.18 13.03 -7.92
C ILE A 77 -1.05 12.28 -7.22
N PHE A 78 -0.25 13.01 -6.45
CA PHE A 78 0.91 12.47 -5.75
C PHE A 78 0.68 12.43 -4.25
N THR A 79 0.71 11.23 -3.70
CA THR A 79 0.79 10.97 -2.26
C THR A 79 2.11 10.29 -1.97
N GLY A 80 2.84 10.77 -0.97
CA GLY A 80 4.17 10.23 -0.67
C GLY A 80 4.10 8.79 -0.14
N ARG A 81 3.14 8.51 0.75
CA ARG A 81 2.95 7.22 1.44
C ARG A 81 1.47 6.97 1.72
N GLY A 82 1.04 5.71 1.61
CA GLY A 82 -0.31 5.28 1.98
C GLY A 82 -0.47 5.15 3.50
N ILE A 83 -0.13 3.98 4.04
CA ILE A 83 -0.15 3.68 5.47
C ILE A 83 1.25 3.29 5.91
N LEU A 84 1.75 3.95 6.95
CA LEU A 84 2.96 3.60 7.67
C LEU A 84 2.57 3.15 9.07
N SER A 85 3.08 2.01 9.50
CA SER A 85 2.98 1.63 10.90
C SER A 85 4.32 1.36 11.55
N GLU A 86 4.47 1.89 12.74
CA GLU A 86 5.61 1.64 13.62
C GLU A 86 5.13 1.11 14.98
N SER A 87 3.82 1.01 15.17
CA SER A 87 3.16 0.50 16.37
C SER A 87 3.64 -0.87 16.78
N HIS A 88 3.86 -1.04 18.08
CA HIS A 88 4.16 -2.33 18.71
C HIS A 88 2.92 -3.23 18.91
N GLY A 89 1.74 -2.74 18.52
CA GLY A 89 0.49 -3.48 18.54
C GLY A 89 -0.31 -3.37 19.85
N PRO A 90 -1.52 -3.95 19.86
CA PRO A 90 -2.11 -4.70 18.75
C PRO A 90 -2.65 -3.81 17.62
N VAL A 91 -2.55 -4.27 16.37
CA VAL A 91 -3.16 -3.60 15.21
C VAL A 91 -3.87 -4.61 14.32
N TRP A 92 -5.16 -4.35 14.04
CA TRP A 92 -5.99 -5.12 13.14
C TRP A 92 -6.36 -4.28 11.92
N LEU A 93 -6.05 -4.79 10.74
CA LEU A 93 -6.32 -4.13 9.46
C LEU A 93 -7.22 -5.03 8.63
N ILE A 94 -8.52 -4.77 8.71
CA ILE A 94 -9.57 -5.63 8.15
C ILE A 94 -10.12 -4.95 6.90
N GLY A 95 -9.79 -5.51 5.72
CA GLY A 95 -10.25 -4.97 4.44
C GLY A 95 -9.62 -3.63 4.04
N ILE A 96 -8.32 -3.44 4.29
CA ILE A 96 -7.65 -2.12 4.15
C ILE A 96 -6.77 -2.03 2.91
N CYS A 97 -6.72 -0.85 2.29
CA CYS A 97 -5.75 -0.58 1.23
C CYS A 97 -4.44 0.08 1.70
N ALA A 98 -3.30 -0.50 1.31
CA ALA A 98 -1.89 -0.08 1.53
C ALA A 98 -1.27 -0.32 2.91
N LEU A 99 0.02 -0.75 2.96
CA LEU A 99 0.76 -1.05 4.20
C LEU A 99 2.29 -0.99 4.02
N VAL A 100 2.97 -0.36 4.98
CA VAL A 100 4.42 -0.42 5.19
C VAL A 100 4.69 -0.55 6.69
N ASN A 101 5.52 -1.55 7.07
CA ASN A 101 6.10 -1.77 8.40
C ASN A 101 5.07 -2.15 9.51
N ALA A 102 5.13 -3.36 10.10
CA ALA A 102 4.09 -3.82 11.03
C ALA A 102 4.57 -4.99 11.93
N GLN A 103 4.39 -4.90 13.26
CA GLN A 103 4.68 -5.98 14.25
C GLN A 103 3.38 -6.48 14.94
N ASN A 104 3.25 -7.80 15.16
CA ASN A 104 2.16 -8.50 15.88
C ASN A 104 0.75 -8.33 15.28
N ARG A 105 0.52 -8.75 14.03
CA ARG A 105 -0.69 -8.34 13.28
C ARG A 105 -1.33 -9.43 12.45
N CYS A 106 -2.66 -9.31 12.38
CA CYS A 106 -3.50 -9.94 11.37
C CYS A 106 -3.91 -8.88 10.34
N ILE A 107 -3.52 -9.10 9.10
CA ILE A 107 -3.91 -8.28 7.95
C ILE A 107 -4.75 -9.18 7.05
N GLY A 108 -6.03 -8.86 6.85
CA GLY A 108 -6.93 -9.76 6.12
C GLY A 108 -8.20 -9.07 5.66
N LEU A 109 -8.43 -8.85 4.36
CA LEU A 109 -7.47 -8.82 3.25
C LEU A 109 -6.93 -7.39 3.09
N ALA A 110 -5.63 -7.22 2.81
CA ALA A 110 -5.13 -5.93 2.33
C ALA A 110 -5.20 -5.84 0.80
N GLN A 111 -5.53 -4.68 0.24
CA GLN A 111 -5.52 -4.44 -1.21
C GLN A 111 -4.60 -3.27 -1.58
N THR A 112 -3.83 -3.34 -2.66
CA THR A 112 -3.10 -2.15 -3.16
C THR A 112 -3.15 -2.05 -4.67
N GLU A 113 -3.03 -0.82 -5.17
CA GLU A 113 -2.83 -0.55 -6.59
C GLU A 113 -1.65 0.42 -6.78
N THR A 114 -0.85 0.17 -7.80
CA THR A 114 0.21 1.08 -8.23
C THR A 114 -0.40 2.27 -8.96
N SER A 115 0.08 3.50 -8.68
CA SER A 115 -0.44 4.70 -9.35
C SER A 115 -0.25 4.63 -10.87
N TYR A 116 -1.29 4.99 -11.63
CA TYR A 116 -1.33 4.69 -13.06
C TYR A 116 -0.29 5.44 -13.90
N TYR A 117 0.15 6.62 -13.42
CA TYR A 117 1.21 7.40 -14.06
C TYR A 117 2.60 6.76 -13.91
N GLN A 118 2.83 5.86 -12.95
CA GLN A 118 4.15 5.26 -12.80
C GLN A 118 4.49 4.42 -14.03
N PRO A 119 5.75 4.50 -14.52
CA PRO A 119 6.95 5.01 -13.86
C PRO A 119 7.31 6.48 -14.14
N SER A 120 6.36 7.33 -14.59
CA SER A 120 6.62 8.74 -14.93
C SER A 120 5.75 9.71 -14.12
N PRO A 121 6.30 10.40 -13.08
CA PRO A 121 7.67 10.30 -12.60
C PRO A 121 7.93 8.99 -11.85
N ALA A 122 9.20 8.60 -11.78
CA ALA A 122 9.61 7.43 -11.03
C ALA A 122 9.56 7.72 -9.52
N ALA A 123 9.16 6.74 -8.71
CA ALA A 123 9.22 6.86 -7.26
C ALA A 123 10.66 7.16 -6.79
N PRO A 124 10.88 8.07 -5.81
CA PRO A 124 9.88 8.72 -4.95
C PRO A 124 9.31 10.04 -5.48
N ALA A 125 9.73 10.51 -6.66
CA ALA A 125 9.31 11.82 -7.15
C ALA A 125 7.77 11.90 -7.28
N PRO A 126 7.16 13.07 -6.98
CA PRO A 126 7.80 14.36 -6.67
C PRO A 126 8.24 14.54 -5.21
N TYR A 127 8.08 13.53 -4.35
CA TYR A 127 8.58 13.59 -2.98
C TYR A 127 10.06 13.20 -2.92
N SER A 128 10.75 13.66 -1.88
CA SER A 128 12.08 13.18 -1.52
C SER A 128 11.98 12.01 -0.55
N THR A 129 13.02 11.15 -0.55
CA THR A 129 13.16 10.14 0.50
C THR A 129 13.31 10.81 1.88
N ALA A 130 12.74 10.18 2.90
CA ALA A 130 12.82 10.60 4.29
C ALA A 130 13.13 9.37 5.17
N SER A 131 14.39 9.27 5.60
CA SER A 131 14.86 8.17 6.46
C SER A 131 14.11 8.07 7.78
N THR A 132 13.63 9.20 8.31
CA THR A 132 12.82 9.26 9.54
C THR A 132 11.52 8.44 9.44
N TYR A 133 11.01 8.22 8.22
CA TYR A 133 9.80 7.43 7.97
C TYR A 133 10.12 6.04 7.40
N ASN A 134 11.39 5.61 7.47
CA ASN A 134 11.87 4.34 6.95
C ASN A 134 11.52 4.13 5.47
N ASP A 135 11.63 5.18 4.65
CA ASP A 135 11.36 5.08 3.22
C ASP A 135 12.22 3.98 2.57
N PRO A 136 11.63 3.19 1.66
CA PRO A 136 12.38 2.17 0.94
C PRO A 136 13.43 2.82 0.04
N THR A 137 14.51 2.08 -0.21
CA THR A 137 15.39 2.41 -1.33
C THR A 137 14.66 2.06 -2.63
N PHE A 138 14.30 3.06 -3.41
CA PHE A 138 13.57 2.91 -4.67
C PHE A 138 14.49 2.38 -5.79
N SER A 139 14.92 1.13 -5.67
CA SER A 139 15.61 0.41 -6.74
C SER A 139 14.70 -0.50 -7.56
N SER A 140 13.49 -0.85 -7.08
CA SER A 140 12.43 -1.54 -7.87
C SER A 140 11.18 -2.02 -7.10
N SER A 141 11.02 -1.81 -5.77
CA SER A 141 9.97 -2.51 -5.00
C SER A 141 9.28 -1.70 -3.89
N ILE A 142 8.03 -2.08 -3.58
CA ILE A 142 7.31 -1.76 -2.32
C ILE A 142 7.91 -2.62 -1.20
N SER A 143 8.18 -2.05 -0.02
CA SER A 143 8.79 -2.79 1.11
C SER A 143 7.83 -2.99 2.29
N ILE A 144 7.78 -4.23 2.77
CA ILE A 144 7.15 -4.71 4.00
C ILE A 144 8.31 -5.16 4.91
N GLY A 145 8.80 -4.34 5.83
CA GLY A 145 9.98 -4.71 6.64
C GLY A 145 9.98 -4.18 8.06
N ARG A 146 10.07 -5.10 9.04
CA ARG A 146 10.66 -4.94 10.39
C ARG A 146 10.69 -6.29 11.14
N PRO A 147 11.55 -6.43 12.18
CA PRO A 147 11.58 -7.61 13.04
C PRO A 147 10.25 -7.77 13.80
N GLY A 148 9.59 -8.92 13.68
CA GLY A 148 8.33 -9.25 14.38
C GLY A 148 7.49 -10.24 13.57
N GLU A 149 6.56 -10.94 14.22
CA GLU A 149 5.63 -11.87 13.56
C GLU A 149 4.48 -11.10 12.90
N CYS A 150 4.34 -11.22 11.58
CA CYS A 150 3.24 -10.63 10.82
C CYS A 150 2.56 -11.70 9.96
N THR A 151 1.24 -11.87 10.13
CA THR A 151 0.43 -12.72 9.25
C THR A 151 -0.42 -11.85 8.34
N PHE A 152 -0.30 -12.04 7.02
CA PHE A 152 -1.04 -11.23 6.06
C PHE A 152 -1.70 -12.04 4.96
N SER A 153 -2.83 -11.52 4.48
CA SER A 153 -3.35 -11.79 3.15
C SER A 153 -3.38 -10.49 2.37
N LEU A 154 -2.96 -10.52 1.11
CA LEU A 154 -2.73 -9.33 0.30
C LEU A 154 -3.17 -9.56 -1.14
N ARG A 155 -3.79 -8.56 -1.74
CA ARG A 155 -4.01 -8.45 -3.19
C ARG A 155 -3.35 -7.17 -3.68
N THR A 156 -2.36 -7.27 -4.55
CA THR A 156 -1.71 -6.08 -5.13
C THR A 156 -1.85 -6.05 -6.64
N THR A 157 -2.05 -4.87 -7.21
CA THR A 157 -2.23 -4.72 -8.66
C THR A 157 -1.28 -3.67 -9.21
N SER A 158 -0.67 -3.99 -10.34
CA SER A 158 0.02 -3.04 -11.19
C SER A 158 -0.56 -3.19 -12.59
N SER A 159 -1.57 -2.37 -12.90
CA SER A 159 -2.33 -2.51 -14.14
C SER A 159 -1.87 -1.59 -15.25
N TYR A 160 -1.00 -0.63 -14.95
CA TYR A 160 -0.62 0.45 -15.85
C TYR A 160 0.87 0.70 -15.88
N LEU A 161 1.34 1.15 -17.04
CA LEU A 161 2.64 1.74 -17.32
C LEU A 161 2.40 3.09 -17.98
N ASN A 162 2.49 4.17 -17.20
CA ASN A 162 2.20 5.53 -17.69
C ASN A 162 0.85 5.58 -18.44
N TYR A 163 -0.22 5.16 -17.76
CA TYR A 163 -1.60 5.06 -18.26
C TYR A 163 -1.84 4.03 -19.39
N SER A 164 -0.82 3.31 -19.87
CA SER A 164 -1.01 2.18 -20.78
C SER A 164 -1.19 0.86 -20.01
N GLN A 165 -2.12 0.01 -20.46
CA GLN A 165 -2.33 -1.33 -19.91
C GLN A 165 -1.57 -2.43 -20.67
N ASP A 166 -0.71 -2.09 -21.63
CA ASP A 166 -0.03 -3.07 -22.49
C ASP A 166 0.79 -4.10 -21.69
N GLY A 167 1.32 -3.70 -20.52
CA GLY A 167 2.08 -4.56 -19.62
C GLY A 167 1.28 -5.73 -19.03
N LEU A 168 -0.06 -5.67 -19.01
CA LEU A 168 -0.91 -6.76 -18.51
C LEU A 168 -0.79 -8.02 -19.36
N THR A 169 -0.54 -7.88 -20.67
CA THR A 169 -0.42 -9.02 -21.59
C THR A 169 0.78 -9.91 -21.28
N THR A 170 1.78 -9.36 -20.59
CA THR A 170 3.06 -10.02 -20.28
C THR A 170 3.36 -10.05 -18.78
N ASN A 171 2.41 -9.65 -17.94
CA ASN A 171 2.60 -9.44 -16.50
C ASN A 171 3.84 -8.57 -16.17
N ALA A 172 4.07 -7.53 -16.98
CA ALA A 172 5.29 -6.73 -16.91
C ALA A 172 5.01 -5.24 -16.66
N CYS A 173 3.89 -4.89 -16.02
CA CYS A 173 3.63 -3.52 -15.59
C CYS A 173 4.59 -3.07 -14.49
N GLN A 174 5.07 -3.99 -13.65
CA GLN A 174 6.06 -3.71 -12.63
C GLN A 174 6.96 -4.92 -12.38
N ALA A 175 8.23 -4.68 -12.07
CA ALA A 175 9.15 -5.77 -11.78
C ALA A 175 8.84 -6.48 -10.44
N GLN A 176 8.56 -5.73 -9.38
CA GLN A 176 8.33 -6.22 -8.02
C GLN A 176 7.27 -5.37 -7.32
N ILE A 177 6.36 -5.99 -6.56
CA ILE A 177 5.21 -5.31 -5.91
C ILE A 177 5.14 -5.47 -4.40
N PHE A 178 5.97 -6.35 -3.83
CA PHE A 178 6.22 -6.40 -2.40
C PHE A 178 7.64 -6.90 -2.15
N ASN A 179 8.18 -6.60 -0.99
CA ASN A 179 9.54 -6.95 -0.57
C ASN A 179 9.51 -7.20 0.93
N VAL A 180 10.27 -8.18 1.42
CA VAL A 180 10.45 -8.45 2.84
C VAL A 180 11.93 -8.40 3.15
N ASP A 181 12.30 -7.70 4.22
CA ASP A 181 13.70 -7.62 4.63
C ASP A 181 14.18 -8.95 5.23
N SER A 182 15.49 -9.14 5.32
CA SER A 182 16.08 -10.41 5.77
C SER A 182 15.95 -10.68 7.28
N VAL A 183 15.33 -9.78 8.05
CA VAL A 183 15.23 -9.88 9.52
C VAL A 183 13.78 -9.94 10.02
N SER A 184 12.82 -9.79 9.12
CA SER A 184 11.39 -9.91 9.41
C SER A 184 10.99 -11.38 9.47
N ASN A 185 10.01 -11.72 10.32
CA ASN A 185 9.41 -13.06 10.39
C ASN A 185 7.96 -12.96 9.90
N VAL A 186 7.71 -13.28 8.65
CA VAL A 186 6.44 -12.97 7.99
C VAL A 186 5.81 -14.21 7.40
N ILE A 187 4.52 -14.41 7.65
CA ILE A 187 3.72 -15.48 7.04
C ILE A 187 2.66 -14.85 6.15
N GLY A 188 2.75 -15.11 4.86
CA GLY A 188 1.75 -14.71 3.87
C GLY A 188 0.80 -15.86 3.55
N TYR A 189 -0.50 -15.59 3.53
CA TYR A 189 -1.54 -16.51 3.08
C TYR A 189 -2.35 -15.88 1.95
N SER A 190 -2.61 -16.65 0.88
CA SER A 190 -3.43 -16.20 -0.25
C SER A 190 -2.98 -14.84 -0.82
N ALA A 191 -1.68 -14.65 -0.98
CA ALA A 191 -1.12 -13.43 -1.55
C ALA A 191 -1.31 -13.45 -3.08
N SER A 192 -2.03 -12.47 -3.62
CA SER A 192 -2.37 -12.38 -5.03
C SER A 192 -1.80 -11.11 -5.67
N THR A 193 -1.30 -11.23 -6.89
CA THR A 193 -0.73 -10.09 -7.65
C THR A 193 -1.22 -10.06 -9.09
N ILE A 194 -1.26 -8.87 -9.70
CA ILE A 194 -1.61 -8.68 -11.11
C ILE A 194 -0.57 -7.75 -11.76
N GLY A 195 -0.09 -8.12 -12.95
CA GLY A 195 0.75 -7.27 -13.78
C GLY A 195 2.21 -7.15 -13.32
N THR A 196 2.72 -8.13 -12.57
CA THR A 196 4.04 -8.07 -11.93
C THR A 196 4.91 -9.25 -12.33
N ILE A 197 6.19 -9.01 -12.62
CA ILE A 197 7.11 -10.06 -13.07
C ILE A 197 7.48 -11.01 -11.91
N TRP A 198 7.74 -10.42 -10.74
CA TRP A 198 8.13 -11.16 -9.55
C TRP A 198 7.13 -10.97 -8.44
N VAL A 199 6.60 -12.10 -8.02
CA VAL A 199 5.74 -12.19 -6.87
C VAL A 199 6.58 -12.84 -5.77
N GLY A 200 7.24 -12.02 -4.94
CA GLY A 200 8.30 -12.49 -4.06
C GLY A 200 9.49 -13.06 -4.85
N ARG A 201 9.83 -14.34 -4.65
CA ARG A 201 10.99 -15.00 -5.29
C ARG A 201 10.65 -15.97 -6.43
N SER A 202 9.39 -16.07 -6.87
CA SER A 202 8.96 -17.05 -7.88
C SER A 202 8.06 -16.43 -8.95
N SER A 203 8.18 -16.91 -10.18
CA SER A 203 7.42 -16.49 -11.36
C SER A 203 6.37 -17.53 -11.82
N ASN A 204 6.10 -18.58 -11.03
CA ASN A 204 5.29 -19.73 -11.44
C ASN A 204 4.04 -19.92 -10.56
N ASN A 205 3.09 -18.98 -10.60
CA ASN A 205 1.90 -19.03 -9.73
C ASN A 205 0.63 -18.52 -10.41
N ALA A 206 0.53 -18.68 -11.73
CA ALA A 206 -0.63 -18.23 -12.50
C ALA A 206 -1.95 -18.87 -11.99
N ASP A 207 -2.96 -18.03 -11.77
CA ASP A 207 -4.25 -18.38 -11.19
C ASP A 207 -5.37 -17.53 -11.85
N GLY A 208 -5.61 -17.80 -13.13
CA GLY A 208 -6.55 -17.02 -13.94
C GLY A 208 -5.99 -15.65 -14.33
N PHE A 209 -6.69 -14.57 -13.94
CA PHE A 209 -6.26 -13.20 -14.23
C PHE A 209 -5.09 -12.72 -13.35
N GLN A 210 -4.89 -13.37 -12.21
CA GLN A 210 -3.89 -13.01 -11.21
C GLN A 210 -2.87 -14.12 -11.05
N GLU A 211 -1.83 -13.86 -10.26
CA GLU A 211 -0.90 -14.85 -9.74
C GLU A 211 -1.09 -14.98 -8.24
N THR A 212 -1.13 -16.21 -7.70
CA THR A 212 -1.49 -16.46 -6.29
C THR A 212 -0.49 -17.38 -5.59
N PHE A 213 0.01 -16.94 -4.43
CA PHE A 213 0.73 -17.77 -3.47
C PHE A 213 -0.20 -18.15 -2.33
N THR A 214 -0.50 -19.44 -2.24
CA THR A 214 -1.39 -19.95 -1.18
C THR A 214 -0.82 -19.74 0.21
N ALA A 215 0.49 -20.01 0.38
CA ALA A 215 1.19 -19.80 1.63
C ALA A 215 2.69 -19.55 1.36
N TRP A 216 3.29 -18.65 2.15
CA TRP A 216 4.72 -18.32 2.11
C TRP A 216 5.18 -17.89 3.51
N SER A 217 6.42 -18.22 3.87
CA SER A 217 7.05 -17.76 5.11
C SER A 217 8.52 -17.39 4.88
N GLU A 218 8.98 -16.28 5.44
CA GLU A 218 10.41 -15.92 5.57
C GLU A 218 10.74 -15.49 7.00
#